data_AF-A0A2G9LIW5-F1
#
_entry.id   AF-A0A2G9LIW5-F1
#
_cell.length_a   1.000
_cell.length_b   1.000
_cell.length_c   1.000
_cell.angle_alpha   90.00
_cell.angle_beta   90.00
_cell.angle_gamma   90.00
#
_symmetry.space_group_name_H-M   'P 1'
#
loop_
_entity.id
_entity.type
_entity.pdbx_description
1 polymer ?
#
loop_
_entity_poly.entity_id
_entity_poly.type
_entity_poly.pdbx_seq_one_letter_code
_entity_poly.pdbx_strand_id
1 'polypeptide(L)'
;MIGIEISKSTNVGIEDLWITNCKIGIGIQDSRDSIIKGDDISFGRYGILLHSSTDNTLTNNTTNSNSRGGIKIWSSSNNNTLTNNTTNSNNNTIILDLFILFLN
;
A
#
# COMPACT_ATOMS: atom_id res chain seq x y z
N MET A 1 12.14 8.59 -7.11
CA MET A 1 12.23 7.16 -7.43
C MET A 1 11.04 6.44 -6.80
N ILE A 2 10.36 5.60 -7.56
CA ILE A 2 9.35 4.64 -7.09
C ILE A 2 10.07 3.30 -6.98
N GLY A 3 9.79 2.51 -5.94
CA GLY A 3 10.36 1.18 -5.78
C GLY A 3 9.76 0.20 -6.79
N ILE A 4 8.46 -0.05 -6.67
CA ILE A 4 7.68 -0.88 -7.59
C ILE A 4 6.41 -0.14 -8.02
N GLU A 5 6.09 -0.22 -9.31
CA GLU A 5 4.89 0.37 -9.89
C GLU A 5 4.05 -0.72 -10.59
N ILE A 6 2.79 -0.86 -10.17
CA ILE A 6 1.75 -1.60 -10.86
C ILE A 6 0.86 -0.58 -11.55
N SER A 7 0.85 -0.56 -12.89
CA SER A 7 0.09 0.40 -13.68
C SER A 7 -0.79 -0.31 -14.69
N LYS A 8 -2.08 0.04 -14.74
CA LYS A 8 -3.06 -0.48 -15.73
C LYS A 8 -3.04 -2.01 -15.85
N SER A 9 -2.92 -2.69 -14.71
CA SER A 9 -2.71 -4.14 -14.64
C SER A 9 -3.79 -4.82 -13.80
N THR A 10 -3.93 -6.14 -13.97
CA THR A 10 -4.82 -6.99 -13.18
C THR A 10 -4.06 -8.22 -12.70
N ASN A 11 -4.36 -8.71 -11.50
CA ASN A 11 -3.81 -9.97 -10.97
C ASN A 11 -2.27 -10.00 -10.88
N VAL A 12 -1.68 -8.96 -10.28
CA VAL A 12 -0.23 -8.89 -10.00
C VAL A 12 0.03 -9.27 -8.54
N GLY A 13 1.04 -10.12 -8.32
CA GLY A 13 1.54 -10.46 -6.99
C GLY A 13 2.85 -9.75 -6.69
N ILE A 14 2.93 -9.12 -5.51
CA ILE A 14 4.18 -8.66 -4.89
C ILE A 14 4.23 -9.28 -3.51
N GLU A 15 5.31 -10.00 -3.21
CA GLU A 15 5.42 -10.69 -1.94
C GLU A 15 6.85 -10.75 -1.40
N ASP A 16 6.94 -10.64 -0.08
CA ASP A 16 8.14 -10.89 0.74
C ASP A 16 9.37 -10.04 0.33
N LEU A 17 9.15 -8.76 0.02
CA LEU A 17 10.21 -7.82 -0.36
C LEU A 17 10.58 -6.81 0.74
N TRP A 18 11.82 -6.34 0.69
CA TRP A 18 12.31 -5.20 1.47
C TRP A 18 12.54 -4.00 0.56
N ILE A 19 11.73 -2.95 0.72
CA ILE A 19 11.75 -1.76 -0.14
C ILE A 19 12.05 -0.54 0.73
N THR A 20 13.21 0.08 0.54
CA THR A 20 13.65 1.21 1.38
C THR A 20 14.02 2.44 0.57
N ASN A 21 14.01 3.61 1.21
CA ASN A 21 14.56 4.86 0.67
C ASN A 21 13.93 5.31 -0.66
N CYS A 22 12.66 4.97 -0.88
CA CYS A 22 11.91 5.32 -2.09
C CYS A 22 10.92 6.47 -1.83
N LYS A 23 10.65 7.33 -2.81
CA LYS A 23 9.59 8.34 -2.67
C LYS A 23 8.23 7.65 -2.47
N ILE A 24 7.97 6.61 -3.24
CA ILE A 24 6.85 5.67 -3.07
C ILE A 24 7.48 4.29 -3.07
N GLY A 25 7.23 3.47 -2.04
CA GLY A 25 7.71 2.10 -2.02
C GLY A 25 7.01 1.26 -3.08
N ILE A 26 5.70 1.04 -2.90
CA ILE A 26 4.84 0.34 -3.86
C ILE A 26 3.73 1.29 -4.30
N GLY A 27 3.64 1.57 -5.60
CA GLY A 27 2.57 2.34 -6.21
C GLY A 27 1.64 1.45 -7.03
N ILE A 28 0.34 1.51 -6.77
CA ILE A 28 -0.70 0.81 -7.53
C ILE A 28 -1.58 1.88 -8.19
N GLN A 29 -1.60 1.90 -9.51
CA GLN A 29 -2.32 2.89 -10.31
C GLN A 29 -3.21 2.23 -11.36
N ASP A 30 -4.48 2.65 -11.41
CA ASP A 30 -5.45 2.21 -12.41
C ASP A 30 -5.50 0.67 -12.55
N SER A 31 -5.33 -0.04 -11.43
CA SER A 31 -5.12 -1.50 -11.40
C SER A 31 -6.09 -2.19 -10.45
N ARG A 32 -6.27 -3.50 -10.62
CA ARG A 32 -7.21 -4.28 -9.81
C ARG A 32 -6.76 -5.71 -9.53
N ASP A 33 -7.44 -6.36 -8.60
CA ASP A 33 -7.28 -7.79 -8.29
C ASP A 33 -5.83 -8.17 -7.91
N SER A 34 -5.02 -7.23 -7.41
CA SER A 34 -3.60 -7.47 -7.10
C SER A 34 -3.40 -7.80 -5.63
N ILE A 35 -2.36 -8.58 -5.33
CA ILE A 35 -2.02 -9.06 -3.99
C ILE A 35 -0.66 -8.49 -3.60
N ILE A 36 -0.61 -7.77 -2.48
CA ILE A 36 0.61 -7.24 -1.87
C ILE A 36 0.75 -7.87 -0.48
N LYS A 37 1.81 -8.62 -0.25
CA LYS A 37 1.87 -9.49 0.93
C LYS A 37 3.26 -9.59 1.55
N GLY A 38 3.33 -9.42 2.87
CA GLY A 38 4.55 -9.72 3.62
C GLY A 38 5.71 -8.76 3.34
N ASP A 39 5.45 -7.61 2.72
CA ASP A 39 6.50 -6.66 2.35
C ASP A 39 6.86 -5.74 3.54
N ASP A 40 8.15 -5.41 3.68
CA ASP A 40 8.65 -4.35 4.58
C ASP A 40 9.04 -3.11 3.75
N ILE A 41 8.27 -2.04 3.92
CA ILE A 41 8.45 -0.79 3.17
C ILE A 41 8.80 0.37 4.11
N SER A 42 10.00 0.91 3.98
CA SER A 42 10.50 1.91 4.93
C SER A 42 11.29 3.08 4.37
N PHE A 43 11.43 4.12 5.20
CA PHE A 43 12.29 5.29 4.94
C PHE A 43 11.95 6.07 3.66
N GLY A 44 10.68 6.04 3.25
CA GLY A 44 10.20 6.73 2.07
C GLY A 44 9.38 7.98 2.35
N ARG A 45 8.68 8.47 1.32
CA ARG A 45 7.61 9.46 1.50
C ARG A 45 6.26 8.76 1.70
N TYR A 46 5.91 7.82 0.83
CA TYR A 46 4.77 6.91 1.03
C TYR A 46 5.27 5.46 0.99
N GLY A 47 4.77 4.60 1.88
CA GLY A 47 5.06 3.18 1.83
C GLY A 47 4.33 2.52 0.65
N ILE A 48 3.03 2.27 0.82
CA ILE A 48 2.15 1.74 -0.23
C ILE A 48 1.12 2.83 -0.61
N LEU A 49 0.96 3.09 -1.91
CA LEU A 49 0.01 4.07 -2.43
C LEU A 49 -0.92 3.43 -3.47
N LEU A 50 -2.22 3.46 -3.23
CA LEU A 50 -3.26 3.06 -4.17
C LEU A 50 -3.93 4.32 -4.75
N HIS A 51 -3.99 4.39 -6.08
CA HIS A 51 -4.63 5.47 -6.82
C HIS A 51 -5.54 4.91 -7.91
N SER A 52 -6.83 5.24 -7.90
CA SER A 52 -7.82 4.74 -8.87
C SER A 52 -7.78 3.21 -9.05
N SER A 53 -7.52 2.48 -7.95
CA SER A 53 -7.28 1.04 -7.99
C SER A 53 -8.24 0.30 -7.07
N THR A 54 -8.87 -0.76 -7.58
CA THR A 54 -9.98 -1.43 -6.89
C THR A 54 -9.67 -2.90 -6.60
N ASP A 55 -10.34 -3.47 -5.60
CA ASP A 55 -10.34 -4.93 -5.37
C ASP A 55 -8.93 -5.52 -5.14
N ASN A 56 -7.99 -4.75 -4.58
CA ASN A 56 -6.66 -5.24 -4.22
C ASN A 56 -6.62 -5.72 -2.77
N THR A 57 -5.76 -6.70 -2.51
CA THR A 57 -5.57 -7.28 -1.17
C THR A 57 -4.17 -6.98 -0.66
N LEU A 58 -4.09 -6.26 0.46
CA LEU A 58 -2.85 -5.97 1.18
C LEU A 58 -2.86 -6.78 2.48
N THR A 59 -1.94 -7.72 2.65
CA THR A 59 -1.91 -8.59 3.82
C THR A 59 -0.53 -8.67 4.47
N ASN A 60 -0.45 -8.55 5.79
CA ASN A 60 0.80 -8.71 6.56
C ASN A 60 1.96 -7.80 6.13
N ASN A 61 1.70 -6.65 5.52
CA ASN A 61 2.76 -5.72 5.15
C ASN A 61 3.14 -4.83 6.33
N THR A 62 4.42 -4.51 6.45
CA THR A 62 4.94 -3.54 7.41
C THR A 62 5.34 -2.27 6.67
N THR A 63 4.77 -1.14 7.05
CA THR A 63 5.24 0.17 6.57
C THR A 63 5.81 0.96 7.73
N ASN A 64 7.07 1.39 7.63
CA ASN A 64 7.78 2.01 8.75
C ASN A 64 8.55 3.29 8.37
N SER A 65 8.47 4.34 9.20
CA SER A 65 9.27 5.55 9.04
C SER A 65 9.12 6.27 7.68
N ASN A 66 7.92 6.24 7.09
CA ASN A 66 7.58 6.97 5.88
C ASN A 66 7.08 8.39 6.21
N SER A 67 7.67 9.39 5.58
CA SER A 67 7.53 10.80 5.96
C SER A 67 6.19 11.48 5.61
N ARG A 68 5.30 10.84 4.85
CA ARG A 68 3.93 11.34 4.58
C ARG A 68 2.81 10.31 4.76
N GLY A 69 3.12 9.01 4.87
CA GLY A 69 2.11 7.99 5.12
C GLY A 69 2.64 6.57 4.90
N GLY A 70 2.15 5.62 5.71
CA GLY A 70 2.48 4.21 5.57
C GLY A 70 1.74 3.59 4.38
N ILE A 71 0.44 3.37 4.53
CA ILE A 71 -0.45 2.92 3.45
C ILE A 71 -1.46 4.04 3.16
N LYS A 72 -1.54 4.48 1.90
CA LYS A 72 -2.45 5.53 1.45
C LYS A 72 -3.33 5.02 0.32
N ILE A 73 -4.64 5.22 0.47
CA ILE A 73 -5.65 4.93 -0.55
C ILE A 73 -6.21 6.27 -1.02
N TRP A 74 -6.41 6.44 -2.33
CA TRP A 74 -6.77 7.74 -2.91
C TRP A 74 -7.52 7.59 -4.25
N SER A 75 -8.34 8.58 -4.61
CA SER A 75 -9.10 8.69 -5.87
C SER A 75 -9.87 7.41 -6.24
N SER A 76 -11.09 7.23 -5.75
CA SER A 76 -11.99 6.13 -6.19
C SER A 76 -11.38 4.72 -6.09
N SER A 77 -10.50 4.49 -5.11
CA SER A 77 -9.85 3.19 -4.88
C SER A 77 -10.71 2.31 -3.96
N ASN A 78 -11.85 1.85 -4.49
CA ASN A 78 -12.89 1.12 -3.74
C ASN A 78 -12.55 -0.37 -3.52
N ASN A 79 -13.19 -1.00 -2.54
CA ASN A 79 -13.14 -2.45 -2.28
C ASN A 79 -11.73 -3.04 -2.03
N ASN A 80 -10.77 -2.24 -1.58
CA ASN A 80 -9.46 -2.77 -1.21
C ASN A 80 -9.52 -3.39 0.19
N THR A 81 -8.94 -4.58 0.34
CA THR A 81 -8.91 -5.32 1.61
C THR A 81 -7.53 -5.17 2.25
N LEU A 82 -7.50 -4.64 3.48
CA LEU A 82 -6.28 -4.51 4.28
C LEU A 82 -6.40 -5.40 5.52
N THR A 83 -5.59 -6.44 5.60
CA THR A 83 -5.60 -7.40 6.72
C THR A 83 -4.21 -7.47 7.37
N ASN A 84 -4.13 -7.33 8.70
CA ASN A 84 -2.89 -7.51 9.47
C ASN A 84 -1.70 -6.64 8.99
N ASN A 85 -1.94 -5.46 8.42
CA ASN A 85 -0.85 -4.57 8.03
C ASN A 85 -0.41 -3.73 9.22
N THR A 86 0.91 -3.62 9.42
CA THR A 86 1.51 -2.82 10.50
C THR A 86 1.99 -1.49 9.95
N THR A 87 1.60 -0.37 10.57
CA THR A 87 2.06 0.98 10.16
C THR A 87 2.71 1.69 11.34
N ASN A 88 4.04 1.80 11.33
CA ASN A 88 4.83 2.32 12.45
C ASN A 88 5.58 3.61 12.08
N SER A 89 5.67 4.57 13.00
CA SER A 89 6.52 5.77 12.87
C SER A 89 6.35 6.55 11.55
N ASN A 90 5.18 6.46 10.91
CA ASN A 90 4.87 7.18 9.67
C ASN A 90 4.22 8.51 10.03
N ASN A 91 4.70 9.61 9.46
CA ASN A 91 4.09 10.92 9.69
C ASN A 91 2.72 10.99 8.98
N ASN A 92 1.71 11.51 9.68
CA ASN A 92 0.30 11.52 9.25
C ASN A 92 -0.23 10.11 8.95
N THR A 93 -0.30 9.25 9.97
CA THR A 93 -1.06 7.98 9.91
C THR A 93 -2.50 8.28 9.55
N ILE A 94 -2.80 8.26 8.26
CA ILE A 94 -4.17 8.30 7.79
C ILE A 94 -4.31 7.23 6.72
N ILE A 95 -4.78 6.08 7.18
CA ILE A 95 -5.56 5.18 6.35
C ILE A 95 -6.84 5.96 5.99
N LEU A 96 -6.85 6.65 4.85
CA LEU A 96 -8.05 7.30 4.28
C LEU A 96 -8.50 6.41 3.13
N ASP A 97 -9.53 5.60 3.33
CA ASP A 97 -10.90 6.00 2.96
C ASP A 97 -11.91 5.11 3.70
N LEU A 98 -13.11 5.66 3.89
CA LEU A 98 -14.26 5.08 4.57
C LEU A 98 -14.56 3.65 4.04
N PHE A 99 -14.78 2.69 4.93
CA PHE A 99 -14.91 1.22 4.70
C PHE A 99 -13.60 0.45 4.59
N ILE A 100 -12.91 0.30 5.72
CA ILE A 100 -12.10 -0.89 5.97
C ILE A 100 -12.84 -1.69 7.04
N LEU A 101 -13.36 -2.86 6.64
CA LEU A 101 -13.78 -3.89 7.58
C LEU A 101 -12.53 -4.36 8.32
N PHE A 102 -12.33 -3.85 9.54
CA PHE A 102 -11.52 -4.55 10.52
C PHE A 102 -12.25 -5.86 10.84
N LEU A 103 -11.80 -6.98 10.27
CA LEU A 103 -12.14 -8.30 10.77
C LEU A 103 -10.88 -8.91 11.40
N ASN A 104 -10.93 -8.88 12.73
CA ASN A 104 -10.01 -9.36 13.77
C ASN A 104 -8.76 -8.50 14.01
#